data_AF-A0AA42STI1-F1
#
_entry.id   AF-A0AA42STI1-F1
#
_cell.length_a   1.000
_cell.length_b   1.000
_cell.length_c   1.000
_cell.angle_alpha   90.00
_cell.angle_beta   90.00
_cell.angle_gamma   90.00
#
_symmetry.space_group_name_H-M   'P 1'
#
loop_
_entity.id
_entity.type
_entity.pdbx_description
1 polymer ?
#
loop_
_entity_poly.entity_id
_entity_poly.type
_entity_poly.pdbx_seq_one_letter_code
_entity_poly.pdbx_strand_id
1 'polypeptide(L)'
;MHCIAKTLSAGALVAATVLLVGMQVQAEPNRTTMPDIGKLVHYTTVERGEVTEHIMTTKEAIEAVQRGEPVPAGTHVVLVDYRDEKVFRYFVMEKGKDWGLDYDEARRTGDWQFQWYKPDGSINMEENTARCQRCHTSRSDRDFLYTFNDMRSFELD
;
A
#
# COMPACT_ATOMS: atom_id res chain seq x y z
N MET A 1 8.44 -74.02 -27.02
CA MET A 1 7.16 -73.34 -27.26
C MET A 1 6.88 -72.42 -26.09
N HIS A 2 6.45 -71.21 -26.42
CA HIS A 2 6.10 -70.03 -25.61
C HIS A 2 5.58 -70.21 -24.15
N CYS A 3 6.20 -69.44 -23.24
CA CYS A 3 5.63 -68.31 -22.46
C CYS A 3 4.75 -68.54 -21.18
N ILE A 4 4.84 -67.52 -20.29
CA ILE A 4 3.91 -67.05 -19.22
C ILE A 4 4.13 -67.69 -17.82
N ALA A 5 4.86 -67.09 -16.87
CA ALA A 5 4.63 -65.90 -16.00
C ALA A 5 3.49 -66.06 -14.94
N LYS A 6 3.80 -66.08 -13.64
CA LYS A 6 3.46 -65.08 -12.56
C LYS A 6 3.33 -65.87 -11.23
N THR A 7 3.59 -65.40 -10.01
CA THR A 7 3.70 -64.05 -9.43
C THR A 7 4.36 -64.16 -8.04
N LEU A 8 5.30 -63.27 -7.74
CA LEU A 8 5.77 -62.93 -6.39
C LEU A 8 5.21 -61.55 -6.03
N SER A 9 4.94 -61.35 -4.73
CA SER A 9 4.96 -60.04 -4.04
C SER A 9 3.81 -59.08 -4.32
N ALA A 10 3.40 -58.17 -3.44
CA ALA A 10 3.66 -57.88 -2.03
C ALA A 10 2.54 -56.90 -1.62
N GLY A 11 2.25 -56.81 -0.32
CA GLY A 11 1.20 -55.96 0.23
C GLY A 11 1.34 -54.48 -0.14
N ALA A 12 0.22 -53.86 -0.50
CA ALA A 12 0.14 -52.42 -0.74
C ALA A 12 -0.08 -51.68 0.59
N LEU A 13 0.95 -50.99 1.08
CA LEU A 13 0.85 -49.94 2.09
C LEU A 13 0.57 -48.62 1.36
N VAL A 14 -0.65 -48.10 1.49
CA VAL A 14 -1.02 -46.77 0.98
C VAL A 14 -0.57 -45.74 2.02
N ALA A 15 0.55 -45.07 1.76
CA ALA A 15 0.96 -43.90 2.54
C ALA A 15 0.24 -42.65 1.99
N ALA A 16 -0.68 -42.10 2.77
CA ALA A 16 -1.33 -40.83 2.45
C ALA A 16 -0.43 -39.67 2.87
N THR A 17 0.27 -39.05 1.92
CA THR A 17 0.99 -37.79 2.13
C THR A 17 -0.01 -36.62 2.13
N VAL A 18 -0.26 -36.05 3.31
CA VAL A 18 -0.96 -34.76 3.45
C VAL A 18 0.04 -33.65 3.14
N LEU A 19 -0.09 -33.02 1.97
CA LEU A 19 0.65 -31.80 1.61
C LEU A 19 -0.01 -30.61 2.31
N LEU A 20 0.56 -30.16 3.42
CA LEU A 20 0.24 -28.86 4.01
C LEU A 20 0.80 -27.77 3.09
N VAL A 21 -0.05 -27.22 2.23
CA VAL A 21 0.24 -25.97 1.53
C VAL A 21 0.16 -24.86 2.58
N GLY A 22 1.31 -24.53 3.17
CA GLY A 22 1.40 -23.38 4.07
C GLY A 22 1.09 -22.10 3.30
N MET A 23 0.10 -21.34 3.76
CA MET A 23 -0.13 -19.98 3.28
C MET A 23 1.12 -19.16 3.62
N GLN A 24 1.97 -18.93 2.62
CA GLN A 24 3.11 -18.04 2.77
C GLN A 24 2.55 -16.62 2.87
N VAL A 25 2.58 -16.03 4.07
CA VAL A 25 2.35 -14.60 4.23
C VAL A 25 3.59 -13.91 3.68
N GLN A 26 3.60 -13.63 2.38
CA GLN A 26 4.60 -12.75 1.79
C GLN A 26 4.36 -11.35 2.37
N ALA A 27 5.36 -10.83 3.08
CA ALA A 27 5.37 -9.41 3.41
C ALA A 27 5.29 -8.62 2.09
N GLU A 28 4.37 -7.67 2.01
CA GLU A 28 4.26 -6.80 0.83
C GLU A 28 5.61 -6.13 0.57
N PRO A 29 6.04 -6.02 -0.70
CA PRO A 29 7.28 -5.33 -1.02
C PRO A 29 7.25 -3.92 -0.45
N ASN A 30 8.15 -3.63 0.49
CA ASN A 30 8.29 -2.31 1.06
C ASN A 30 8.97 -1.40 0.03
N ARG A 31 8.16 -0.67 -0.75
CA ARG A 31 8.62 0.15 -1.88
C ARG A 31 8.54 1.64 -1.62
N THR A 32 7.66 2.07 -0.72
CA THR A 32 7.56 3.49 -0.40
C THR A 32 8.86 3.96 0.24
N THR A 33 9.12 5.24 0.10
CA THR A 33 10.25 5.94 0.72
C THR A 33 9.73 7.03 1.64
N MET A 34 10.52 7.39 2.66
CA MET A 34 10.23 8.56 3.49
C MET A 34 10.65 9.81 2.72
N PRO A 35 9.72 10.70 2.33
CA PRO A 35 10.07 11.90 1.59
C PRO A 35 10.62 12.99 2.51
N ASP A 36 11.25 13.99 1.91
CA ASP A 36 11.55 15.25 2.58
C ASP A 36 10.26 16.05 2.76
N ILE A 37 9.67 15.96 3.95
CA ILE A 37 8.36 16.58 4.28
C ILE A 37 8.37 18.09 4.02
N GLY A 38 9.51 18.76 4.20
CA GLY A 38 9.64 20.21 3.99
C GLY A 38 9.52 20.64 2.53
N LYS A 39 9.57 19.68 1.58
CA LYS A 39 9.36 19.93 0.14
C LYS A 39 7.94 19.64 -0.33
N LEU A 40 7.10 19.10 0.54
CA LEU A 40 5.71 18.82 0.21
C LEU A 40 4.83 20.02 0.52
N VAL A 41 3.76 20.19 -0.24
CA VAL A 41 2.74 21.21 -0.04
C VAL A 41 1.71 20.67 0.95
N HIS A 42 1.51 21.37 2.07
CA HIS A 42 0.38 21.14 2.97
C HIS A 42 -0.88 21.67 2.32
N TYR A 43 -1.81 20.78 1.95
CA TYR A 43 -3.01 21.19 1.21
C TYR A 43 -4.32 21.02 2.00
N THR A 44 -4.33 20.23 3.07
CA THR A 44 -5.49 20.14 3.97
C THR A 44 -5.12 19.60 5.34
N THR A 45 -5.91 19.98 6.34
CA THR A 45 -5.80 19.51 7.73
C THR A 45 -7.08 18.78 8.14
N VAL A 46 -6.93 17.66 8.84
CA VAL A 46 -8.05 16.94 9.47
C VAL A 46 -7.84 16.88 10.98
N GLU A 47 -8.82 17.35 11.74
CA GLU A 47 -8.77 17.34 13.21
C GLU A 47 -9.81 16.38 13.80
N ARG A 48 -9.40 15.53 14.75
CA ARG A 48 -10.26 14.52 15.40
C ARG A 48 -9.85 14.34 16.86
N GLY A 49 -10.51 15.08 17.75
CA GLY A 49 -10.14 15.08 19.17
C GLY A 49 -8.76 15.68 19.36
N GLU A 50 -7.83 14.93 19.97
CA GLU A 50 -6.44 15.36 20.20
C GLU A 50 -5.51 15.13 19.00
N VAL A 51 -6.04 14.61 17.89
CA VAL A 51 -5.27 14.31 16.68
C VAL A 51 -5.43 15.43 15.66
N THR A 52 -4.30 15.97 15.19
CA THR A 52 -4.23 16.88 14.05
C THR A 52 -3.43 16.20 12.94
N GLU A 53 -4.06 16.01 11.77
CA GLU A 53 -3.46 15.35 10.61
C GLU A 53 -3.19 16.40 9.54
N HIS A 54 -1.93 16.73 9.28
CA HIS A 54 -1.56 17.52 8.10
C HIS A 54 -1.40 16.59 6.91
N ILE A 55 -2.15 16.86 5.84
CA ILE A 55 -2.06 16.09 4.60
C ILE A 55 -1.26 16.89 3.58
N MET A 56 -0.16 16.28 3.14
CA MET A 56 0.87 16.88 2.33
C MET A 56 1.00 16.11 1.02
N THR A 57 1.35 16.76 -0.08
CA THR A 57 1.69 16.07 -1.33
C THR A 57 2.69 16.86 -2.16
N THR A 58 3.17 16.28 -3.27
CA THR A 58 3.99 16.99 -4.25
C THR A 58 3.18 18.05 -5.01
N LYS A 59 3.81 19.17 -5.37
CA LYS A 59 3.15 20.23 -6.16
C LYS A 59 2.63 19.67 -7.48
N GLU A 60 3.40 18.80 -8.11
CA GLU A 60 3.09 18.15 -9.37
C GLU A 60 1.80 17.30 -9.30
N ALA A 61 1.53 16.69 -8.14
CA ALA A 61 0.29 15.94 -7.95
C ALA A 61 -0.94 16.84 -7.85
N ILE A 62 -0.83 17.97 -7.13
CA ILE A 62 -1.90 18.96 -7.04
C ILE A 62 -2.23 19.48 -8.42
N GLU A 63 -1.22 19.91 -9.17
CA GLU A 63 -1.36 20.43 -10.52
C GLU A 63 -1.99 19.40 -11.48
N ALA A 64 -1.57 18.13 -11.42
CA ALA A 64 -2.16 17.06 -12.23
C ALA A 64 -3.65 16.84 -11.89
N VAL A 65 -3.99 16.77 -10.60
CA VAL A 65 -5.37 16.59 -10.14
C VAL A 65 -6.26 17.78 -10.55
N GLN A 66 -5.76 19.00 -10.46
CA GLN A 66 -6.47 20.21 -10.90
C GLN A 66 -6.73 20.20 -12.42
N ARG A 67 -5.79 19.70 -13.23
CA ARG A 67 -5.96 19.54 -14.68
C ARG A 67 -6.81 18.33 -15.08
N GLY A 68 -7.22 17.48 -14.12
CA GLY A 68 -7.90 16.22 -14.41
C GLY A 68 -6.99 15.17 -15.06
N GLU A 69 -5.68 15.31 -14.89
CA GLU A 69 -4.67 14.37 -15.38
C GLU A 69 -4.40 13.27 -14.33
N PRO A 70 -3.89 12.10 -14.76
CA PRO A 70 -3.42 11.08 -13.83
C PRO A 70 -2.32 11.60 -12.91
N VAL A 71 -2.36 11.22 -11.63
CA VAL A 71 -1.27 11.51 -10.69
C VAL A 71 0.01 10.83 -11.17
N PRO A 72 1.15 11.56 -11.29
CA PRO A 72 2.39 11.00 -11.81
C PRO A 72 3.04 10.01 -10.84
N ALA A 73 3.78 9.05 -11.38
CA ALA A 73 4.68 8.20 -10.57
C ALA A 73 5.77 9.05 -9.89
N GLY A 74 6.20 8.63 -8.71
CA GLY A 74 7.06 9.40 -7.80
C GLY A 74 6.30 10.37 -6.89
N THR A 75 4.97 10.44 -6.99
CA THR A 75 4.16 11.23 -6.06
C THR A 75 4.13 10.59 -4.68
N HIS A 76 4.38 11.41 -3.66
CA HIS A 76 4.08 11.11 -2.26
C HIS A 76 2.84 11.87 -1.81
N VAL A 77 1.89 11.17 -1.19
CA VAL A 77 0.84 11.77 -0.35
C VAL A 77 1.12 11.34 1.07
N VAL A 78 1.31 12.29 1.97
CA VAL A 78 1.74 12.04 3.34
C VAL A 78 0.73 12.61 4.32
N LEU A 79 0.27 11.77 5.25
CA LEU A 79 -0.45 12.19 6.45
C LEU A 79 0.56 12.27 7.59
N VAL A 80 0.78 13.47 8.11
CA VAL A 80 1.57 13.73 9.32
C VAL A 80 0.61 13.83 10.50
N ASP A 81 0.61 12.83 11.38
CA ASP A 81 -0.25 12.77 12.58
C ASP A 81 0.48 13.46 13.72
N TYR A 82 -0.08 14.55 14.22
CA TYR A 82 0.37 15.30 15.38
C TYR A 82 -0.50 14.99 16.59
N ARG A 83 0.16 14.86 17.74
CA ARG A 83 -0.46 14.75 19.07
C ARG A 83 0.37 15.54 20.05
N ASP A 84 -0.27 16.33 20.90
CA ASP A 84 0.42 17.26 21.80
C ASP A 84 1.48 18.10 21.06
N GLU A 85 1.13 18.60 19.87
CA GLU A 85 1.98 19.41 18.98
C GLU A 85 3.27 18.72 18.50
N LYS A 86 3.39 17.40 18.70
CA LYS A 86 4.55 16.60 18.25
C LYS A 86 4.11 15.61 17.19
N VAL A 87 5.00 15.36 16.23
CA VAL A 87 4.81 14.29 15.26
C VAL A 87 4.74 12.95 16.00
N PHE A 88 3.62 12.26 15.85
CA PHE A 88 3.38 10.94 16.40
C PHE A 88 3.70 9.83 15.40
N ARG A 89 3.40 10.02 14.11
CA ARG A 89 3.76 9.10 13.01
C ARG A 89 3.53 9.74 11.64
N TYR A 90 4.02 9.06 10.61
CA TYR A 90 3.70 9.36 9.21
C TYR A 90 3.00 8.15 8.57
N PHE A 91 1.91 8.39 7.86
CA PHE A 91 1.42 7.47 6.83
C PHE A 91 1.79 8.04 5.46
N VAL A 92 2.53 7.26 4.69
CA VAL A 92 2.97 7.64 3.35
C VAL A 92 2.29 6.74 2.34
N MET A 93 1.71 7.38 1.32
CA MET A 93 1.34 6.75 0.06
C MET A 93 2.35 7.18 -0.99
N GLU A 94 2.93 6.23 -1.72
CA GLU A 94 3.80 6.53 -2.86
C GLU A 94 3.26 5.84 -4.11
N LYS A 95 3.12 6.60 -5.20
CA LYS A 95 2.71 6.07 -6.50
C LYS A 95 3.95 5.68 -7.28
N GLY A 96 4.09 4.40 -7.61
CA GLY A 96 5.23 3.93 -8.42
C GLY A 96 4.77 3.21 -9.66
N LYS A 97 5.41 3.50 -10.79
CA LYS A 97 5.02 2.97 -12.09
C LYS A 97 4.92 1.44 -12.05
N ASP A 98 3.76 0.93 -12.44
CA ASP A 98 3.44 -0.50 -12.56
C ASP A 98 3.50 -1.27 -11.22
N TRP A 99 3.57 -0.57 -10.07
CA TRP A 99 3.61 -1.22 -8.75
C TRP A 99 2.31 -1.96 -8.40
N GLY A 100 1.20 -1.58 -9.02
CA GLY A 100 -0.08 -2.25 -8.85
C GLY A 100 -0.15 -3.65 -9.49
N LEU A 101 0.77 -3.98 -10.39
CA LEU A 101 0.75 -5.26 -11.12
C LEU A 101 1.06 -6.48 -10.24
N ASP A 102 1.63 -6.26 -9.05
CA ASP A 102 1.86 -7.32 -8.06
C ASP A 102 0.58 -7.75 -7.33
N TYR A 103 -0.54 -7.07 -7.60
CA TYR A 103 -1.79 -7.18 -6.88
C TYR A 103 -2.96 -7.53 -7.81
N ASP A 104 -3.87 -8.38 -7.34
CA ASP A 104 -5.11 -8.66 -8.06
C ASP A 104 -5.94 -7.37 -8.24
N GLU A 105 -6.67 -7.28 -9.34
CA GLU A 105 -7.40 -6.05 -9.67
C GLU A 105 -8.39 -5.61 -8.59
N ALA A 106 -8.98 -6.58 -7.88
CA ALA A 106 -9.93 -6.33 -6.81
C ALA A 106 -9.30 -5.77 -5.53
N ARG A 107 -7.99 -5.91 -5.35
CA ARG A 107 -7.26 -5.47 -4.14
C ARG A 107 -6.25 -4.34 -4.39
N ARG A 108 -5.88 -4.09 -5.65
CA ARG A 108 -4.91 -3.05 -5.99
C ARG A 108 -5.48 -1.65 -5.82
N THR A 109 -4.66 -0.75 -5.29
CA THR A 109 -4.91 0.70 -5.22
C THR A 109 -4.28 1.42 -6.40
N GLY A 110 -4.55 0.92 -7.61
CA GLY A 110 -3.75 1.28 -8.78
C GLY A 110 -2.28 1.02 -8.49
N ASP A 111 -1.44 2.02 -8.73
CA ASP A 111 0.01 1.98 -8.51
C ASP A 111 0.46 2.55 -7.15
N TRP A 112 -0.49 2.83 -6.24
CA TRP A 112 -0.18 3.32 -4.91
C TRP A 112 0.25 2.19 -3.98
N GLN A 113 1.35 2.40 -3.25
CA GLN A 113 1.79 1.58 -2.13
C GLN A 113 1.82 2.42 -0.85
N PHE A 114 1.77 1.76 0.29
CA PHE A 114 1.58 2.40 1.59
C PHE A 114 2.70 2.01 2.55
N GLN A 115 3.04 2.90 3.45
CA GLN A 115 3.89 2.57 4.59
C GLN A 115 3.60 3.48 5.78
N TRP A 116 3.86 2.92 6.95
CA TRP A 116 3.90 3.64 8.21
C TRP A 116 5.33 3.85 8.67
N TYR A 117 5.65 5.10 8.98
CA TYR A 117 6.92 5.50 9.55
C TYR A 117 6.72 6.06 10.95
N LYS A 118 7.69 5.74 11.82
CA LYS A 118 7.85 6.33 13.15
C LYS A 118 8.27 7.80 13.01
N PRO A 119 8.17 8.60 14.10
CA PRO A 119 8.60 10.01 14.08
C PRO A 119 10.06 10.23 13.64
N ASP A 120 10.93 9.24 13.85
CA ASP A 120 12.33 9.28 13.42
C ASP A 120 12.55 8.90 11.93
N GLY A 121 11.47 8.65 11.19
CA GLY A 121 11.51 8.24 9.78
C GLY A 121 11.86 6.77 9.57
N SER A 122 11.99 5.96 10.63
CA SER A 122 12.16 4.52 10.49
C SER A 122 10.84 3.81 10.23
N ILE A 123 10.89 2.70 9.51
CA ILE A 123 9.71 1.92 9.16
C ILE A 123 9.24 1.13 10.39
N ASN A 124 7.92 1.04 10.57
CA ASN A 124 7.37 0.08 11.52
C ASN A 124 7.12 -1.27 10.89
N MET A 125 7.94 -2.22 11.32
CA MET A 125 7.87 -3.60 10.87
C MET A 125 6.71 -4.39 11.52
N GLU A 126 6.05 -3.84 12.54
CA GLU A 126 4.86 -4.44 13.16
C GLU A 126 3.58 -4.12 12.37
N GLU A 127 3.68 -3.25 11.36
CA GLU A 127 2.56 -2.75 10.60
C GLU A 127 2.27 -3.63 9.37
N ASN A 128 0.97 -3.89 9.10
CA ASN A 128 0.52 -4.57 7.90
C ASN A 128 -0.19 -3.60 6.95
N THR A 129 0.54 -3.17 5.91
CA THR A 129 0.12 -2.21 4.89
C THR A 129 -1.06 -2.66 4.03
N ALA A 130 -1.38 -3.96 3.99
CA ALA A 130 -2.55 -4.48 3.29
C ALA A 130 -3.87 -3.89 3.82
N ARG A 131 -3.92 -3.48 5.09
CA ARG A 131 -5.09 -2.82 5.67
C ARG A 131 -5.30 -1.42 5.08
N CYS A 132 -4.22 -0.72 4.76
CA CYS A 132 -4.27 0.61 4.15
C CYS A 132 -4.84 0.49 2.74
N GLN A 133 -4.32 -0.47 1.95
CA GLN A 133 -4.85 -0.78 0.63
C GLN A 133 -6.35 -1.08 0.66
N ARG A 134 -6.78 -1.98 1.56
CA ARG A 134 -8.19 -2.39 1.69
C ARG A 134 -9.15 -1.21 1.94
N CYS A 135 -8.76 -0.23 2.75
CA CYS A 135 -9.61 0.93 2.97
C CYS A 135 -9.65 1.83 1.72
N HIS A 136 -8.48 2.06 1.13
CA HIS A 136 -8.32 2.98 0.00
C HIS A 136 -8.90 2.46 -1.33
N THR A 137 -9.02 1.14 -1.54
CA THR A 137 -9.66 0.57 -2.75
C THR A 137 -11.09 1.09 -2.95
N SER A 138 -11.81 1.40 -1.86
CA SER A 138 -13.17 1.98 -1.93
C SER A 138 -13.23 3.38 -2.57
N ARG A 139 -12.07 4.00 -2.82
CA ARG A 139 -11.91 5.33 -3.44
C ARG A 139 -11.29 5.26 -4.83
N SER A 140 -11.46 4.14 -5.54
CA SER A 140 -10.94 3.98 -6.91
C SER A 140 -11.44 5.06 -7.89
N ASP A 141 -12.59 5.69 -7.62
CA ASP A 141 -13.14 6.81 -8.39
C ASP A 141 -12.34 8.12 -8.24
N ARG A 142 -11.42 8.20 -7.28
CA ARG A 142 -10.68 9.41 -6.89
C ARG A 142 -9.19 9.12 -6.69
N ASP A 143 -8.64 8.31 -7.58
CA ASP A 143 -7.26 7.83 -7.54
C ASP A 143 -6.84 7.27 -6.17
N PHE A 144 -7.78 6.62 -5.46
CA PHE A 144 -7.59 6.01 -4.15
C PHE A 144 -7.29 7.01 -3.02
N LEU A 145 -7.55 8.31 -3.20
CA LEU A 145 -7.29 9.36 -2.22
C LEU A 145 -8.59 9.85 -1.56
N TYR A 146 -8.66 9.79 -0.24
CA TYR A 146 -9.82 10.31 0.51
C TYR A 146 -9.94 11.84 0.44
N THR A 147 -8.80 12.54 0.32
CA THR A 147 -8.70 14.00 0.25
C THR A 147 -8.48 14.50 -1.18
N PHE A 148 -8.84 13.71 -2.19
CA PHE A 148 -8.74 14.09 -3.60
C PHE A 148 -9.43 15.43 -3.90
N ASN A 149 -10.61 15.65 -3.33
CA ASN A 149 -11.36 16.88 -3.57
C ASN A 149 -10.69 18.09 -2.92
N ASP A 150 -10.13 17.94 -1.72
CA ASP A 150 -9.37 19.01 -1.06
C ASP A 150 -8.14 19.38 -1.89
N MET A 151 -7.43 18.37 -2.42
CA MET A 151 -6.31 18.56 -3.33
C MET A 151 -6.73 19.30 -4.60
N ARG A 152 -7.88 18.92 -5.18
CA ARG A 152 -8.40 19.54 -6.41
C ARG A 152 -8.83 21.00 -6.23
N SER A 153 -9.33 21.37 -5.05
CA SER A 153 -9.75 22.75 -4.74
C SER A 153 -8.68 23.58 -4.06
N PHE A 154 -7.49 23.02 -3.84
CA PHE A 154 -6.39 23.73 -3.20
C PHE A 154 -5.88 24.86 -4.11
N GLU A 155 -5.56 26.01 -3.54
CA GLU A 155 -4.95 27.13 -4.27
C GLU A 155 -3.44 27.09 -4.04
N LEU A 156 -2.67 26.90 -5.12
CA LEU A 156 -1.21 26.93 -5.06
C LEU A 156 -0.74 28.38 -5.04
N ASP A 157 0.12 28.71 -4.07
CA ASP A 157 0.84 30.00 -4.00
C ASP A 157 1.93 30.15 -5.07
#